data_AF-A0A1V5FY03-F1
#
_entry.id   AF-A0A1V5FY03-F1
#
_cell.length_a   1.000
_cell.length_b   1.000
_cell.length_c   1.000
_cell.angle_alpha   90.00
_cell.angle_beta   90.00
_cell.angle_gamma   90.00
#
_symmetry.space_group_name_H-M   'P 1'
#
loop_
_entity.id
_entity.type
_entity.pdbx_description
1 polymer ?
#
loop_
_entity_poly.entity_id
_entity_poly.type
_entity_poly.pdbx_seq_one_letter_code
_entity_poly.pdbx_strand_id
1 'polypeptide(L)'
;MFLRVDDRESFRPVRAGLAMLIALRGLYPGRHQWRASSFDRLAGTDSIRTHIDAGTPLATIEATWSEGLAQFDALRRAVAIYE
;
A
#
# COMPACT_ATOMS: atom_id res chain seq x y z
N MET A 1 -9.84 -16.52 -0.38
CA MET A 1 -10.50 -15.20 -0.51
C MET A 1 -10.35 -14.76 -1.95
N PHE A 2 -11.42 -14.31 -2.60
CA PHE A 2 -11.39 -13.69 -3.92
C PHE A 2 -11.88 -12.25 -3.79
N LEU A 3 -11.33 -11.33 -4.58
CA LEU A 3 -11.76 -9.94 -4.63
C LEU A 3 -12.40 -9.68 -6.00
N ARG A 4 -13.68 -9.34 -6.02
CA ARG A 4 -14.37 -8.83 -7.21
C ARG A 4 -14.34 -7.30 -7.15
N VAL A 5 -14.00 -6.68 -8.26
CA VAL A 5 -13.99 -5.22 -8.42
C VAL A 5 -15.14 -4.86 -9.34
N ASP A 6 -16.13 -4.15 -8.80
CA ASP A 6 -17.34 -3.77 -9.54
C ASP A 6 -17.17 -2.43 -10.29
N ASP A 7 -16.36 -1.50 -9.74
CA ASP A 7 -15.95 -0.26 -10.39
C ASP A 7 -14.42 -0.14 -10.35
N ARG A 8 -13.80 -0.14 -11.54
CA ARG A 8 -12.35 -0.09 -11.69
C ARG A 8 -11.77 1.28 -11.40
N GLU A 9 -12.49 2.36 -11.70
CA GLU A 9 -11.96 3.72 -11.63
C GLU A 9 -11.86 4.22 -10.19
N SER A 10 -12.77 3.78 -9.32
CA SER A 10 -12.70 4.07 -7.88
C SER A 10 -11.80 3.09 -7.12
N PHE A 11 -11.46 1.93 -7.69
CA PHE A 11 -10.72 0.90 -6.98
C PHE A 11 -9.24 1.24 -6.80
N ARG A 12 -8.77 1.20 -5.55
CA ARG A 12 -7.38 1.46 -5.15
C ARG A 12 -6.71 0.15 -4.71
N PRO A 13 -6.02 -0.59 -5.61
CA PRO A 13 -5.53 -1.94 -5.32
C PRO A 13 -4.54 -2.01 -4.16
N VAL A 14 -3.58 -1.08 -4.11
CA VAL A 14 -2.56 -1.05 -3.04
C VAL A 14 -3.21 -0.80 -1.67
N ARG A 15 -4.14 0.18 -1.61
CA ARG A 15 -4.93 0.46 -0.40
C ARG A 15 -5.71 -0.77 0.06
N ALA A 16 -6.38 -1.47 -0.86
CA ALA A 16 -7.13 -2.68 -0.55
C ALA A 16 -6.23 -3.78 0.03
N GLY A 17 -5.04 -3.99 -0.57
CA GLY A 17 -4.02 -4.92 -0.07
C GLY A 17 -3.60 -4.62 1.38
N LEU A 18 -3.30 -3.35 1.67
CA LEU A 18 -2.92 -2.92 3.01
C LEU A 18 -4.06 -3.05 4.02
N ALA A 19 -5.29 -2.69 3.63
CA ALA A 19 -6.47 -2.86 4.47
C ALA A 19 -6.69 -4.34 4.84
N MET A 20 -6.55 -5.25 3.88
CA MET A 20 -6.63 -6.69 4.13
C MET A 20 -5.55 -7.18 5.09
N LEU A 21 -4.30 -6.73 4.92
CA LEU A 21 -3.19 -7.08 5.81
C LEU A 21 -3.42 -6.59 7.25
N ILE A 22 -3.86 -5.34 7.41
CA ILE A 22 -4.18 -4.76 8.72
C ILE A 22 -5.33 -5.53 9.38
N ALA A 23 -6.41 -5.84 8.64
CA ALA A 23 -7.54 -6.61 9.14
C ALA A 23 -7.12 -8.03 9.58
N LEU A 24 -6.33 -8.74 8.76
CA LEU A 24 -5.81 -10.07 9.10
C LEU A 24 -4.97 -10.04 10.37
N ARG A 25 -4.11 -9.03 10.53
CA ARG A 25 -3.29 -8.87 11.73
C ARG A 25 -4.14 -8.63 12.97
N GLY A 26 -5.21 -7.85 12.86
CA GLY A 26 -6.16 -7.60 13.95
C GLY A 26 -6.97 -8.85 14.34
N LEU A 27 -7.38 -9.66 13.37
CA LEU A 27 -8.11 -10.91 13.61
C LEU A 27 -7.25 -12.03 14.20
N TYR A 28 -5.94 -12.03 13.89
CA TYR A 28 -5.01 -13.09 14.30
C TYR A 28 -3.76 -12.52 14.98
N PRO A 29 -3.90 -11.90 16.18
CA PRO A 29 -2.78 -11.33 16.91
C PRO A 29 -1.71 -12.39 17.21
N GLY A 30 -0.44 -12.04 17.03
CA GLY A 30 0.71 -12.93 17.28
C GLY A 30 0.92 -14.08 16.30
N ARG A 31 0.06 -14.25 15.28
CA ARG A 31 0.15 -15.34 14.28
C ARG A 31 0.71 -14.89 12.92
N HIS A 32 1.29 -13.70 12.85
CA HIS A 32 1.89 -13.16 11.64
C HIS A 32 3.41 -13.11 11.79
N GLN A 33 4.13 -13.37 10.70
CA GLN A 33 5.56 -13.13 10.61
C GLN A 33 5.86 -12.54 9.25
N TRP A 34 6.58 -11.42 9.24
CA TRP A 34 7.02 -10.81 7.99
C TRP A 34 8.15 -11.61 7.36
N ARG A 35 8.08 -11.78 6.04
CA ARG A 35 9.28 -12.00 5.22
C ARG A 35 9.92 -10.65 4.93
N ALA A 36 10.48 -10.00 5.96
CA ALA A 36 10.84 -8.58 5.94
C ALA A 36 11.64 -8.18 4.69
N SER A 37 12.73 -8.89 4.37
CA SER A 37 13.55 -8.57 3.19
C SER A 37 12.79 -8.65 1.85
N SER A 38 11.86 -9.60 1.73
CA SER A 38 11.05 -9.76 0.50
C SER A 38 9.93 -8.73 0.44
N PHE A 39 9.29 -8.44 1.59
CA PHE A 39 8.22 -7.45 1.68
C PHE A 39 8.76 -6.05 1.43
N ASP A 40 9.82 -5.64 2.14
CA ASP A 40 10.40 -4.30 2.06
C ASP A 40 10.96 -4.04 0.65
N ARG A 41 11.49 -5.08 -0.02
CA ARG A 41 11.91 -4.99 -1.43
C ARG A 41 10.73 -4.75 -2.38
N LEU A 42 9.61 -5.45 -2.20
CA LEU A 42 8.41 -5.26 -3.03
C LEU A 42 7.75 -3.90 -2.76
N ALA A 43 7.76 -3.45 -1.50
CA ALA A 43 7.25 -2.15 -1.10
C ALA A 43 8.17 -0.99 -1.51
N GLY A 44 9.45 -1.27 -1.77
CA GLY A 44 10.48 -0.25 -2.04
C GLY A 44 10.94 0.50 -0.78
N THR A 45 10.44 0.13 0.39
CA THR A 45 10.73 0.74 1.69
C THR A 45 10.32 -0.20 2.83
N ASP A 46 10.93 -0.06 4.00
CA ASP A 46 10.50 -0.73 5.23
C ASP A 46 9.35 0.01 5.94
N SER A 47 9.12 1.28 5.59
CA SER A 47 8.16 2.18 6.24
C SER A 47 6.75 1.61 6.32
N ILE A 48 6.28 0.96 5.25
CA ILE A 48 4.93 0.35 5.23
C ILE A 48 4.81 -0.72 6.31
N ARG A 49 5.80 -1.61 6.40
CA ARG A 49 5.82 -2.71 7.38
C ARG A 49 5.86 -2.16 8.81
N THR A 50 6.76 -1.21 9.07
CA THR A 50 6.93 -0.62 10.40
C THR A 50 5.68 0.14 10.85
N HIS A 51 5.00 0.86 9.94
CA HIS A 51 3.73 1.50 10.24
C HIS A 51 2.61 0.51 10.58
N ILE A 52 2.50 -0.60 9.83
CA ILE A 52 1.53 -1.66 10.13
C ILE A 52 1.85 -2.30 11.48
N ASP A 53 3.13 -2.58 11.77
CA ASP A 53 3.56 -3.13 13.06
C ASP A 53 3.21 -2.20 14.23
N ALA A 54 3.31 -0.89 14.03
CA ALA A 54 2.96 0.14 15.00
C ALA A 54 1.44 0.40 15.14
N GLY A 55 0.58 -0.28 14.36
CA GLY A 55 -0.86 -0.06 14.39
C GLY A 55 -1.29 1.30 13.82
N THR A 56 -0.47 1.87 12.93
CA THR A 56 -0.75 3.17 12.31
C THR A 56 -2.04 3.07 11.46
N PRO A 57 -2.96 4.06 11.52
CA PRO A 57 -4.15 4.09 10.67
C PRO A 57 -3.79 4.06 9.18
N LEU A 58 -4.54 3.29 8.38
CA LEU A 58 -4.29 3.11 6.95
C LEU A 58 -4.12 4.44 6.18
N ALA A 59 -4.98 5.42 6.47
CA ALA A 59 -4.92 6.74 5.82
C ALA A 59 -3.60 7.48 6.09
N THR A 60 -3.03 7.32 7.28
CA THR A 60 -1.73 7.89 7.63
C THR A 60 -0.60 7.18 6.89
N ILE A 61 -0.69 5.85 6.73
CA ILE A 61 0.26 5.09 5.91
C ILE A 61 0.19 5.59 4.46
N GLU A 62 -1.01 5.78 3.90
CA GLU A 62 -1.19 6.31 2.54
C GLU A 62 -0.66 7.72 2.33
N ALA A 63 -0.77 8.57 3.35
CA ALA A 63 -0.22 9.92 3.30
C ALA A 63 1.30 9.93 3.06
N THR A 64 2.03 8.90 3.52
CA THR A 64 3.51 8.84 3.42
C THR A 64 4.05 8.88 1.99
N TRP A 65 3.32 8.37 1.00
CA TRP A 65 3.76 8.37 -0.41
C TRP A 65 2.96 9.34 -1.29
N SER A 66 2.02 10.09 -0.73
CA SER A 66 1.14 10.99 -1.50
C SER A 66 1.94 12.09 -2.19
N GLU A 67 2.96 12.64 -1.52
CA GLU A 67 3.88 13.61 -2.11
C GLU A 67 4.70 13.01 -3.26
N GLY A 68 5.29 11.82 -3.04
CA GLY A 68 6.06 11.12 -4.07
C GLY A 68 5.25 10.79 -5.32
N LEU A 69 3.97 10.43 -5.15
CA LEU A 69 3.05 10.23 -6.28
C LEU A 69 2.82 11.52 -7.07
N ALA A 70 2.62 12.65 -6.39
CA ALA A 70 2.44 13.95 -7.06
C ALA A 70 3.70 14.38 -7.84
N GLN A 71 4.88 14.19 -7.25
CA GLN A 71 6.16 14.46 -7.91
C GLN A 71 6.35 13.56 -9.13
N PHE A 72 6.11 12.25 -8.99
CA PHE A 72 6.23 11.30 -10.09
C PHE A 72 5.25 11.60 -11.23
N ASP A 73 4.01 11.95 -10.89
CA ASP A 73 2.98 12.30 -11.87
C ASP A 73 3.35 13.57 -12.65
N ALA A 74 4.01 14.54 -12.01
CA ALA A 74 4.57 15.71 -12.70
C ALA A 74 5.71 15.34 -13.65
N LEU A 75 6.62 14.47 -13.23
CA LEU A 75 7.75 14.02 -14.06
C LEU A 75 7.28 13.19 -15.26
N ARG A 76 6.36 12.23 -15.05
CA ARG A 76 5.92 11.32 -16.12
C ARG A 76 5.20 12.05 -17.25
N ARG A 77 4.49 13.14 -16.95
CA ARG A 77 3.76 13.93 -17.96
C ARG A 77 4.67 14.48 -19.06
N ALA A 78 5.92 14.81 -18.73
CA ALA A 78 6.88 15.34 -19.70
C ALA A 78 7.31 14.31 -20.76
N VAL A 79 7.09 13.02 -20.51
CA VAL A 79 7.50 11.91 -21.37
C VAL A 79 6.32 11.01 -21.78
N ALA A 80 5.09 11.47 -21.58
CA ALA A 80 3.89 10.71 -21.92
C ALA A 80 3.69 10.66 -23.44
N ILE A 81 3.49 9.45 -23.97
CA ILE A 81 3.21 9.19 -25.40
C ILE A 81 1.74 8.86 -25.69
N TYR A 82 0.95 8.72 -24.63
CA TYR A 82 -0.51 8.53 -24.67
C TYR A 82 -1.14 9.42 -23.61
N GLU A 83 -2.43 9.71 -23.77
CA GLU A 83 -3.26 10.30 -22.70
C GLU A 83 -3.33 9.37 -21.47
#